data_AF-A0A967NSZ3-F1
#
_entry.id   AF-A0A967NSZ3-F1
#
_cell.length_a   1.000
_cell.length_b   1.000
_cell.length_c   1.000
_cell.angle_alpha   90.00
_cell.angle_beta   90.00
_cell.angle_gamma   90.00
#
_symmetry.space_group_name_H-M   'P 1'
#
loop_
_entity.id
_entity.type
_entity.pdbx_description
1 polymer ?
#
loop_
_entity_poly.entity_id
_entity_poly.type
_entity_poly.pdbx_seq_one_letter_code
_entity_poly.pdbx_strand_id
1 'polypeptide(L)' 'EDLLVKDVMNKPVLTASEDMTIEQAYGVFSQHNIRHLVILDGQLNMVGIFTQT' A
#
# COMPACT_ATOMS: atom_id res chain seq x y z
N GLU A 1 -25.37 3.42 -16.52
CA GLU A 1 -25.16 3.31 -15.06
C GLU A 1 -23.81 3.88 -14.73
N ASP A 2 -23.69 4.57 -13.60
CA ASP A 2 -22.43 5.16 -13.15
C ASP A 2 -21.57 4.09 -12.48
N LEU A 3 -20.35 3.91 -12.97
CA LEU A 3 -19.35 3.02 -12.40
C LEU A 3 -18.57 3.76 -11.30
N LEU A 4 -18.68 3.33 -10.04
CA LEU A 4 -17.98 3.99 -8.94
C LEU A 4 -16.59 3.38 -8.74
N VAL A 5 -15.63 4.19 -8.27
CA VAL A 5 -14.25 3.72 -7.96
C VAL A 5 -14.26 2.55 -6.99
N LYS A 6 -15.16 2.59 -5.99
CA LYS A 6 -15.31 1.52 -5.00
C LYS A 6 -15.73 0.18 -5.63
N ASP A 7 -16.28 0.17 -6.84
CA ASP A 7 -16.75 -1.03 -7.52
C ASP A 7 -15.62 -1.73 -8.28
N VAL A 8 -14.57 -0.99 -8.64
CA VAL A 8 -13.44 -1.49 -9.46
C VAL A 8 -12.10 -1.52 -8.71
N MET A 9 -11.98 -0.84 -7.57
CA MET A 9 -10.73 -0.82 -6.79
C MET A 9 -10.40 -2.21 -6.23
N ASN A 10 -9.10 -2.54 -6.17
CA ASN A 10 -8.62 -3.69 -5.41
C ASN A 10 -8.75 -3.44 -3.91
N LYS A 11 -9.29 -4.43 -3.20
CA LYS A 11 -9.50 -4.42 -1.74
C LYS A 11 -9.33 -5.84 -1.20
N PRO A 12 -8.63 -6.04 -0.07
CA PRO A 12 -7.96 -5.02 0.75
C PRO A 12 -6.70 -4.46 0.07
N VAL A 13 -6.41 -3.18 0.31
CA VAL A 13 -5.16 -2.54 -0.14
C VAL A 13 -4.06 -2.94 0.84
N LEU A 14 -2.90 -3.37 0.33
CA LEU A 14 -1.77 -3.70 1.20
C LEU A 14 -1.14 -2.41 1.74
N THR A 15 -0.91 -2.37 3.05
CA THR A 15 -0.41 -1.22 3.78
C THR A 15 0.89 -1.56 4.51
N ALA A 16 1.67 -0.53 4.83
CA ALA A 16 2.88 -0.62 5.64
C ALA A 16 2.89 0.49 6.69
N SER A 17 3.56 0.26 7.83
CA SER A 17 3.81 1.30 8.82
C SER A 17 4.81 2.33 8.28
N GLU A 18 4.70 3.59 8.69
CA GLU A 18 5.71 4.62 8.45
C GLU A 18 7.09 4.29 9.05
N ASP A 19 7.14 3.40 10.03
CA ASP A 19 8.38 2.89 10.64
C ASP A 19 9.02 1.72 9.88
N MET A 20 8.38 1.21 8.81
CA MET A 20 8.90 0.07 8.03
C MET A 20 10.20 0.44 7.32
N THR A 21 11.21 -0.43 7.39
CA THR A 21 12.47 -0.18 6.68
C THR A 21 12.34 -0.43 5.18
N ILE A 22 13.23 0.19 4.39
CA ILE A 22 13.27 0.00 2.93
C ILE A 22 13.48 -1.47 2.56
N GLU A 23 14.34 -2.19 3.28
CA GLU A 23 14.63 -3.61 3.06
C GLU A 23 13.38 -4.48 3.27
N GLN A 24 12.61 -4.20 4.32
CA GLN A 24 11.34 -4.88 4.58
C GLN A 24 10.34 -4.61 3.45
N ALA A 25 10.23 -3.37 3.00
CA ALA A 25 9.34 -3.01 1.89
C ALA A 25 9.72 -3.72 0.58
N TYR A 26 11.01 -3.85 0.26
CA TYR A 26 11.47 -4.66 -0.88
C TYR A 26 11.08 -6.14 -0.78
N GLY A 27 11.15 -6.71 0.43
CA GLY A 27 10.65 -8.05 0.70
C GLY A 27 9.16 -8.18 0.41
N VAL A 28 8.36 -7.20 0.87
CA VAL A 28 6.91 -7.16 0.63
C VAL A 28 6.58 -7.05 -0.86
N PHE A 29 7.25 -6.16 -1.61
CA PHE A 29 7.03 -6.03 -3.05
C PHE A 29 7.26 -7.35 -3.79
N SER A 30 8.37 -8.02 -3.47
CA SER A 30 8.76 -9.30 -4.09
C SER A 30 7.81 -10.43 -3.71
N GLN A 31 7.40 -10.51 -2.44
CA GLN A 31 6.53 -11.56 -1.92
C GLN A 31 5.10 -11.45 -2.45
N HIS A 32 4.58 -10.23 -2.55
CA HIS A 32 3.19 -9.98 -2.95
C HIS A 32 3.03 -9.66 -4.44
N ASN A 33 4.13 -9.55 -5.18
CA ASN A 33 4.16 -9.16 -6.60
C ASN A 33 3.39 -7.85 -6.85
N ILE A 34 3.59 -6.87 -5.98
CA ILE A 34 2.99 -5.53 -6.05
C ILE A 34 4.09 -4.47 -6.13
N ARG A 35 3.73 -3.27 -6.57
CA ARG A 35 4.68 -2.15 -6.72
C ARG A 35 4.37 -0.95 -5.83
N HIS A 36 3.23 -0.92 -5.16
CA HIS A 36 2.78 0.23 -4.37
C HIS A 36 2.30 -0.24 -3.00
N LEU A 37 2.74 0.47 -1.97
CA LEU A 37 2.28 0.32 -0.59
C LEU A 37 1.70 1.64 -0.12
N VAL A 38 0.55 1.56 0.54
CA VAL A 38 -0.01 2.69 1.28
C VAL A 38 0.65 2.72 2.66
N ILE A 39 1.21 3.87 3.02
CA ILE A 39 1.89 4.05 4.32
C ILE A 39 0.90 4.63 5.32
N LEU A 40 0.80 3.98 6.49
CA LEU A 40 -0.04 4.39 7.61
C LEU A 40 0.81 4.81 8.81
N ASP A 41 0.35 5.80 9.55
CA ASP A 41 0.91 6.16 10.87
C ASP A 41 0.41 5.21 11.98
N GLY A 42 0.88 5.43 13.21
CA GLY A 42 0.43 4.67 14.39
C GLY A 42 -1.05 4.82 14.75
N GLN A 43 -1.77 5.78 14.15
CA GLN A 43 -3.22 6.00 14.31
C GLN A 43 -4.03 5.45 13.13
N LEU A 44 -3.39 4.74 12.18
CA LEU A 44 -3.98 4.21 10.95
C LEU A 44 -4.42 5.27 9.94
N ASN A 45 -3.89 6.48 10.01
CA ASN A 45 -4.08 7.49 8.97
C ASN A 45 -3.13 7.26 7.80
N MET A 46 -3.60 7.47 6.57
CA MET A 46 -2.72 7.46 5.39
C MET A 46 -1.79 8.66 5.42
N VAL A 47 -0.48 8.42 5.46
CA VAL A 47 0.56 9.45 5.44
C VAL A 47 1.35 9.49 4.13
N GLY A 48 1.26 8.44 3.30
CA GLY A 48 1.96 8.43 2.03
C GLY A 48 1.78 7.17 1.19
N ILE A 49 2.52 7.13 0.08
CA ILE A 49 2.62 5.98 -0.83
C ILE A 49 4.09 5.70 -1.09
N PHE A 50 4.51 4.45 -0.92
CA PHE A 50 5.85 4.00 -1.30
C PHE A 50 5.78 3.11 -2.55
N THR A 51 6.66 3.37 -3.52
CA THR A 51 6.64 2.71 -4.84
C THR A 51 7.98 2.08 -5.16
N GLN A 52 7.95 0.84 -5.66
CA GLN A 52 9.10 0.18 -6.26
C GLN A 52 9.28 0.66 -7.72
N THR A 53 10.38 1.37 -7.98
CA THR A 53 10.78 1.81 -9.34
C THR A 53 11.94 1.01 -9.87
#